data_AF-A0A3D5DDI9-F1
#
_entry.id   AF-A0A3D5DDI9-F1
#
_cell.length_a   1.000
_cell.length_b   1.000
_cell.length_c   1.000
_cell.angle_alpha   90.00
_cell.angle_beta   90.00
_cell.angle_gamma   90.00
#
_symmetry.space_group_name_H-M   'P 1'
#
loop_
_entity.id
_entity.type
_entity.pdbx_description
1 polymer ?
#
loop_
_entity_poly.entity_id
_entity_poly.type
_entity_poly.pdbx_seq_one_letter_code
_entity_poly.pdbx_strand_id
1 'polypeptide(L)'
;FPFWSLFHHLQSFWQFRELPNIHFIHYSDLQSDLAGEMRRIAAILDIETTESLWPILVNAATFSEMKQRHQEIAPNADQEIWQDPSKFFNNGTNGQWQNVLSDECLRLYESTKQEKLESSLIQWLDHH
;
A
#
# COMPACT_ATOMS: atom_id res chain seq x y z
N PHE A 1 6.81 -3.04 -23.12
CA PHE A 1 6.92 -4.03 -22.04
C PHE A 1 5.59 -4.04 -21.27
N PRO A 2 5.05 -5.18 -20.84
CA PRO A 2 3.61 -5.47 -20.95
C PRO A 2 2.73 -4.53 -20.12
N PHE A 3 1.47 -4.40 -20.57
CA PHE A 3 0.40 -3.62 -19.92
C PHE A 3 0.16 -4.01 -18.44
N TRP A 4 0.58 -5.21 -18.03
CA TRP A 4 0.51 -5.72 -16.66
C TRP A 4 1.73 -5.38 -15.80
N SER A 5 2.68 -4.59 -16.31
CA SER A 5 3.83 -4.19 -15.50
C SER A 5 3.40 -3.18 -14.43
N LEU A 6 3.95 -3.36 -13.22
CA LEU A 6 3.69 -2.50 -12.07
C LEU A 6 3.99 -1.02 -12.40
N PHE A 7 5.05 -0.79 -13.17
CA PHE A 7 5.41 0.53 -13.71
C PHE A 7 4.32 1.11 -14.63
N HIS A 8 3.77 0.34 -15.56
CA HIS A 8 2.69 0.83 -16.41
C HIS A 8 1.45 1.21 -15.59
N HIS A 9 1.07 0.38 -14.61
CA HIS A 9 -0.06 0.67 -13.72
C HIS A 9 0.17 1.95 -12.90
N LEU A 10 1.35 2.13 -12.32
CA LEU A 10 1.65 3.35 -11.56
C LEU A 10 1.61 4.58 -12.46
N GLN A 11 2.26 4.52 -13.63
CA GLN A 11 2.27 5.61 -14.59
C GLN A 11 0.87 5.99 -15.06
N SER A 12 0.00 5.00 -15.29
CA SER A 12 -1.33 5.25 -15.86
C SER A 12 -2.22 6.05 -14.92
N PHE A 13 -2.05 5.92 -13.60
CA PHE A 13 -2.73 6.75 -12.61
C PHE A 13 -1.97 8.04 -12.28
N TRP A 14 -0.64 8.01 -12.33
CA TRP A 14 0.21 9.14 -11.92
C TRP A 14 -0.01 10.40 -12.78
N GLN A 15 -0.37 10.22 -14.04
CA GLN A 15 -0.77 11.29 -14.96
C GLN A 15 -2.05 12.04 -14.52
N PHE A 16 -2.83 11.48 -13.60
CA PHE A 16 -4.05 12.09 -13.07
C PHE A 16 -3.95 12.50 -11.59
N ARG A 17 -2.75 12.48 -10.99
CA ARG A 17 -2.52 12.78 -9.56
C ARG A 17 -2.99 14.17 -9.10
N GLU A 18 -3.12 15.12 -10.03
CA GLU A 18 -3.58 16.49 -9.73
C GLU A 18 -5.11 16.60 -9.74
N LEU A 19 -5.84 15.54 -10.13
CA LEU A 19 -7.29 15.53 -10.07
C LEU A 19 -7.77 15.46 -8.62
N PRO A 20 -8.82 16.22 -8.25
CA PRO A 20 -9.28 16.32 -6.87
C PRO A 20 -9.90 15.03 -6.32
N ASN A 21 -10.14 14.03 -7.18
CA ASN A 21 -10.75 12.74 -6.84
C ASN A 21 -9.77 11.57 -6.98
N ILE A 22 -8.47 11.83 -7.16
CA ILE A 22 -7.42 10.81 -7.22
C ILE A 22 -6.38 11.15 -6.17
N HIS A 23 -6.21 10.24 -5.22
CA HIS A 23 -5.29 10.42 -4.10
C HIS A 23 -4.31 9.26 -4.04
N PHE A 24 -3.03 9.60 -4.04
CA PHE A 24 -1.96 8.65 -3.77
C PHE A 24 -1.76 8.54 -2.25
N ILE A 25 -1.63 7.30 -1.78
CA ILE A 25 -1.38 6.95 -0.39
C ILE A 25 -0.17 6.03 -0.40
N HIS A 26 0.87 6.39 0.34
CA HIS A 26 2.09 5.61 0.38
C HIS A 26 2.04 4.64 1.57
N TYR A 27 2.41 3.39 1.35
CA TYR A 27 2.34 2.38 2.42
C TYR A 27 3.34 2.67 3.56
N SER A 28 4.47 3.33 3.28
CA SER A 28 5.38 3.76 4.35
C SER A 28 4.74 4.79 5.28
N ASP A 29 3.92 5.70 4.76
CA ASP A 29 3.21 6.69 5.59
C ASP A 29 2.16 5.99 6.48
N LEU A 30 1.46 4.98 5.95
CA LEU A 30 0.53 4.16 6.74
C LEU A 30 1.22 3.37 7.86
N GLN A 31 2.48 2.96 7.65
CA GLN A 31 3.26 2.29 8.68
C GLN A 31 3.82 3.27 9.72
N SER A 32 4.23 4.47 9.30
CA SER A 32 4.86 5.46 10.17
C SER A 32 3.87 6.26 11.00
N ASP A 33 2.71 6.61 10.42
CA ASP A 33 1.61 7.32 11.08
C ASP A 33 0.23 6.85 10.57
N LEU A 34 -0.18 5.69 11.05
CA LEU A 34 -1.48 5.11 10.70
C LEU A 34 -2.66 6.05 11.07
N ALA A 35 -2.57 6.73 12.23
CA ALA A 35 -3.65 7.58 12.70
C ALA A 35 -3.80 8.85 11.84
N GLY A 36 -2.69 9.49 11.50
CA GLY A 36 -2.66 10.63 10.59
C GLY A 36 -3.16 10.29 9.20
N GLU A 37 -2.67 9.19 8.61
CA GLU A 37 -3.11 8.78 7.28
C GLU A 37 -4.59 8.35 7.24
N MET A 38 -5.10 7.66 8.27
CA MET A 38 -6.53 7.34 8.34
C MET A 38 -7.41 8.60 8.43
N ARG A 39 -6.98 9.63 9.18
CA ARG A 39 -7.67 10.93 9.25
C ARG A 39 -7.62 11.66 7.91
N ARG A 40 -6.47 11.63 7.23
CA ARG A 40 -6.32 12.19 5.88
C ARG A 40 -7.27 11.53 4.89
N ILE A 41 -7.38 10.19 4.91
CA ILE A 41 -8.31 9.44 4.07
C ILE A 41 -9.76 9.80 4.39
N ALA A 42 -10.12 9.91 5.67
CA ALA A 42 -11.47 10.31 6.06
C ALA A 42 -11.82 11.72 5.55
N ALA A 43 -10.88 12.67 5.63
CA ALA A 43 -11.07 14.02 5.10
C ALA A 43 -11.23 14.04 3.56
N ILE A 44 -10.46 13.22 2.84
CA ILE A 44 -10.58 13.04 1.39
C ILE A 44 -11.97 12.53 1.01
N LEU A 45 -12.49 11.58 1.79
CA LEU A 45 -13.78 10.93 1.54
C LEU A 45 -14.97 11.68 2.15
N ASP A 46 -14.74 12.84 2.78
CA ASP A 46 -15.75 13.63 3.51
C ASP A 46 -16.49 12.82 4.58
N ILE A 47 -15.74 12.00 5.33
CA ILE A 47 -16.24 11.16 6.42
C ILE A 47 -15.95 11.83 7.76
N GLU A 48 -17.01 12.28 8.43
CA GLU A 48 -16.91 12.77 9.81
C GLU A 48 -16.86 11.61 10.80
N THR A 49 -15.99 11.73 11.82
CA THR A 49 -15.83 10.72 12.88
C THR A 49 -15.60 11.40 14.22
N THR A 50 -16.30 10.94 15.25
CA THR A 50 -16.14 11.45 16.62
C THR A 50 -14.73 11.18 17.14
N GLU A 51 -14.14 12.17 17.81
CA GLU A 51 -12.76 12.07 18.33
C GLU A 51 -12.51 10.84 19.21
N SER A 52 -13.53 10.42 19.97
CA SER A 52 -13.46 9.23 20.83
C SER A 52 -13.38 7.90 20.09
N LEU A 53 -13.74 7.85 18.80
CA LEU A 53 -13.73 6.62 17.99
C LEU A 53 -12.38 6.36 17.34
N TRP A 54 -11.55 7.39 17.12
CA TRP A 54 -10.26 7.23 16.43
C TRP A 54 -9.35 6.17 17.04
N PRO A 55 -9.15 6.09 18.38
CA PRO A 55 -8.31 5.03 18.94
C PRO A 55 -8.80 3.62 18.59
N ILE A 56 -10.12 3.42 18.54
CA ILE A 56 -10.73 2.12 18.22
C ILE A 56 -10.53 1.79 16.74
N LEU A 57 -10.79 2.76 15.86
CA LEU A 57 -10.65 2.59 14.41
C LEU A 57 -9.19 2.34 14.02
N VAL A 58 -8.27 3.12 14.56
CA VAL A 58 -6.82 2.98 14.32
C VAL A 58 -6.34 1.62 14.80
N ASN A 59 -6.74 1.18 16.01
CA ASN A 59 -6.38 -0.14 16.51
C ASN A 59 -6.88 -1.25 15.56
N ALA A 60 -8.16 -1.20 15.17
CA ALA A 60 -8.75 -2.18 14.28
C ALA A 60 -8.09 -2.27 12.89
N ALA A 61 -7.45 -1.19 12.44
CA ALA A 61 -6.71 -1.13 11.18
C ALA A 61 -5.23 -1.54 11.31
N THR A 62 -4.74 -1.86 12.51
CA THR A 62 -3.37 -2.35 12.68
C THR A 62 -3.20 -3.73 12.04
N PHE A 63 -1.99 -4.02 11.55
CA PHE A 63 -1.67 -5.32 10.96
C PHE A 63 -1.98 -6.51 11.89
N SER A 64 -1.69 -6.36 13.19
CA SER A 64 -1.96 -7.40 14.19
C SER A 64 -3.45 -7.70 14.31
N GLU A 65 -4.28 -6.67 14.47
CA GLU A 65 -5.74 -6.83 14.58
C GLU A 65 -6.33 -7.37 13.28
N MET A 66 -5.88 -6.85 12.14
CA MET A 66 -6.29 -7.35 10.83
C MET A 66 -5.97 -8.83 10.65
N LYS A 67 -4.76 -9.25 11.02
CA LYS A 67 -4.34 -10.65 10.94
C LYS A 67 -5.15 -11.56 11.85
N GLN A 68 -5.51 -11.11 13.05
CA GLN A 68 -6.37 -11.88 13.96
C GLN A 68 -7.78 -12.06 13.40
N ARG A 69 -8.29 -11.06 12.66
CA ARG A 69 -9.62 -11.06 12.05
C ARG A 69 -9.64 -11.59 10.61
N HIS A 70 -8.61 -12.33 10.18
CA HIS A 70 -8.44 -12.74 8.78
C HIS A 70 -9.66 -13.43 8.17
N GLN A 71 -10.48 -14.13 8.96
CA GLN A 71 -11.70 -14.80 8.47
C GLN A 71 -12.79 -13.81 8.02
N GLU A 72 -12.82 -12.61 8.60
CA GLU A 72 -13.81 -11.57 8.29
C GLU A 72 -13.36 -10.63 7.18
N ILE A 73 -12.06 -10.35 7.12
CA ILE A 73 -11.53 -9.25 6.29
C ILE A 73 -10.60 -9.69 5.17
N ALA A 74 -10.13 -10.95 5.16
CA ALA A 74 -9.35 -11.43 4.02
C ALA A 74 -10.29 -11.61 2.81
N PRO A 75 -9.90 -11.14 1.61
CA PRO A 75 -10.74 -11.23 0.42
C PRO A 75 -11.13 -12.69 0.15
N ASN A 76 -12.43 -12.96 -0.04
CA ASN A 76 -12.94 -14.29 -0.40
C ASN A 76 -12.54 -15.40 0.60
N ALA A 77 -12.36 -15.07 1.88
CA ALA A 77 -12.04 -16.05 2.93
C ALA A 77 -13.11 -17.17 3.04
N ASP A 78 -14.35 -16.87 2.63
CA ASP A 78 -15.52 -17.74 2.63
C ASP A 78 -15.67 -18.58 1.36
N GLN A 79 -14.86 -18.36 0.32
CA GLN A 79 -15.02 -19.01 -1.00
C GLN A 79 -14.14 -20.26 -1.19
N GLU A 80 -13.50 -20.78 -0.13
CA GLU A 80 -12.57 -21.94 -0.17
C GLU A 80 -11.40 -21.80 -1.18
N ILE A 81 -11.12 -20.59 -1.68
CA ILE A 81 -10.04 -20.32 -2.65
C ILE A 81 -8.65 -20.40 -1.96
N TRP A 82 -8.60 -20.14 -0.66
CA TRP A 82 -7.37 -20.07 0.10
C TRP A 82 -7.04 -21.41 0.77
N GLN A 83 -5.79 -21.85 0.62
CA GLN A 83 -5.27 -22.98 1.42
C GLN A 83 -5.20 -22.63 2.91
N ASP A 84 -4.90 -21.36 3.23
CA ASP A 84 -4.87 -20.83 4.60
C ASP A 84 -5.13 -19.31 4.55
N PRO A 85 -6.36 -18.86 4.85
CA PRO A 85 -6.71 -17.44 4.86
C PRO A 85 -5.87 -16.60 5.84
N SER A 86 -5.30 -17.20 6.89
CA SER A 86 -4.47 -16.49 7.87
C SER A 86 -3.15 -16.00 7.27
N LYS A 87 -2.70 -16.62 6.17
CA LYS A 87 -1.48 -16.26 5.45
C LYS A 87 -1.66 -15.12 4.45
N PHE A 88 -2.89 -14.65 4.21
CA PHE A 88 -3.13 -13.44 3.42
C PHE A 88 -2.37 -12.25 4.03
N PHE A 89 -2.43 -12.11 5.35
CA PHE A 89 -1.62 -11.17 6.12
C PHE A 89 -0.27 -11.79 6.46
N ASN A 90 0.63 -11.80 5.48
CA ASN A 90 1.95 -12.43 5.63
C ASN A 90 2.81 -11.69 6.68
N ASN A 91 3.27 -10.48 6.35
CA ASN A 91 4.09 -9.66 7.24
C ASN A 91 3.93 -8.16 6.92
N GLY A 92 3.59 -7.35 7.93
CA GLY A 92 3.30 -5.91 7.80
C GLY A 92 4.52 -5.01 7.98
N THR A 93 5.68 -5.41 7.45
CA THR A 93 6.94 -4.64 7.56
C THR A 93 7.51 -4.27 6.20
N ASN A 94 8.19 -3.13 6.12
CA ASN A 94 8.93 -2.70 4.93
C ASN A 94 10.30 -3.39 4.79
N GLY A 95 10.88 -3.35 3.58
CA GLY A 95 12.26 -3.78 3.31
C GLY A 95 12.46 -5.29 3.10
N GLN A 96 11.40 -6.09 3.07
CA GLN A 96 11.50 -7.57 2.92
C GLN A 96 12.21 -8.01 1.63
N TRP A 97 12.21 -7.17 0.59
CA TRP A 97 12.89 -7.42 -0.68
C TRP A 97 14.42 -7.51 -0.56
N GLN A 98 15.01 -6.88 0.45
CA GLN A 98 16.48 -6.78 0.61
C GLN A 98 17.15 -8.15 0.79
N ASN A 99 16.43 -9.12 1.37
CA ASN A 99 16.95 -10.48 1.60
C ASN A 99 16.54 -11.48 0.51
N VAL A 100 15.82 -11.02 -0.52
CA VAL A 100 15.28 -11.87 -1.60
C VAL A 100 15.92 -11.55 -2.94
N LEU A 101 16.16 -10.27 -3.22
CA LEU A 101 16.70 -9.82 -4.50
C LEU A 101 18.23 -9.80 -4.48
N SER A 102 18.83 -10.34 -5.54
CA SER A 102 20.27 -10.22 -5.77
C SER A 102 20.65 -8.81 -6.22
N ASP A 103 21.92 -8.45 -6.08
CA ASP A 103 22.44 -7.17 -6.58
C ASP A 103 22.21 -6.97 -8.08
N GLU A 104 22.19 -8.06 -8.85
CA GLU A 104 21.87 -8.00 -10.28
C GLU A 104 20.41 -7.64 -10.52
N CYS A 105 19.49 -8.24 -9.77
CA CYS A 105 18.08 -7.88 -9.81
C CYS A 105 17.86 -6.41 -9.41
N LEU A 106 18.57 -5.94 -8.38
CA LEU A 106 18.49 -4.54 -7.94
C LEU A 106 19.00 -3.57 -9.01
N ARG A 107 20.13 -3.88 -9.65
CA ARG A 107 20.64 -3.05 -10.76
C ARG A 107 19.67 -3.01 -11.94
N LEU A 108 19.05 -4.14 -12.29
CA LEU A 108 18.05 -4.21 -13.35
C LEU A 108 16.79 -3.41 -12.97
N TYR A 109 16.34 -3.51 -11.72
CA TYR A 109 15.21 -2.73 -11.22
C TYR A 109 15.48 -1.23 -11.33
N GLU A 110 16.62 -0.76 -10.81
CA GLU A 110 16.99 0.65 -10.84
C GLU A 110 17.13 1.19 -12.27
N SER A 111 17.81 0.46 -13.17
CA SER A 111 17.94 0.89 -14.57
C SER A 111 16.58 0.96 -15.27
N THR A 112 15.72 -0.02 -15.04
CA THR A 112 14.37 -0.05 -15.64
C THR A 112 13.48 1.05 -15.08
N LYS A 113 13.56 1.33 -13.76
CA LYS A 113 12.83 2.39 -13.08
C LYS A 113 13.17 3.75 -13.69
N GLN A 114 14.46 4.04 -13.84
CA GLN A 114 14.96 5.29 -14.43
C GLN A 114 14.65 5.43 -15.93
N GLU A 115 14.65 4.33 -16.69
CA GLU A 115 14.30 4.34 -18.11
C GLU A 115 12.81 4.63 -18.33
N LYS A 116 11.94 4.11 -17.45
CA LYS A 116 10.49 4.06 -17.72
C LYS A 116 9.69 5.12 -17.00
N LEU A 117 10.09 5.56 -15.82
CA LEU A 117 9.27 6.42 -14.96
C LEU A 117 9.76 7.88 -15.01
N GLU A 118 8.83 8.82 -14.80
CA GLU A 118 9.20 10.22 -14.60
C GLU A 118 9.80 10.44 -13.21
N SER A 119 10.71 11.41 -13.08
CA SER A 119 11.49 11.63 -11.86
C SER A 119 10.63 11.90 -10.60
N SER A 120 9.50 12.58 -10.75
CA SER A 120 8.54 12.83 -9.66
C SER A 120 7.88 11.55 -9.15
N LEU A 121 7.52 10.62 -10.05
CA LEU A 121 6.98 9.31 -9.66
C LEU A 121 8.05 8.46 -8.98
N ILE A 122 9.30 8.50 -9.48
CA ILE A 122 10.42 7.80 -8.84
C ILE A 122 10.63 8.32 -7.42
N GLN A 123 10.63 9.65 -7.24
CA GLN A 123 10.79 10.26 -5.92
C GLN A 123 9.67 9.83 -4.96
N TRP A 124 8.43 9.72 -5.45
CA TRP A 124 7.31 9.22 -4.65
C TRP A 124 7.45 7.74 -4.28
N LEU A 125 7.95 6.90 -5.19
CA LEU A 125 8.16 5.46 -4.94
C LEU A 125 9.29 5.17 -3.97
N ASP A 126 10.34 5.98 -3.99
CA ASP A 126 11.51 5.83 -3.12
C ASP A 126 11.32 6.51 -1.75
N HIS A 127 10.10 7.02 -1.47
CA HIS A 127 9.74 7.59 -0.18
C HIS A 127 9.65 6.50 0.89
N HIS A 128 10.30 6.72 2.04
CA HIS A 128 10.39 5.76 3.14
C HIS A 128 10.16 6.46 4.47
#